data_AF-A0A525VJ30-F1
#
_entry.id   AF-A0A525VJ30-F1
#
_cell.length_a   1.000
_cell.length_b   1.000
_cell.length_c   1.000
_cell.angle_alpha   90.00
_cell.angle_beta   90.00
_cell.angle_gamma   90.00
#
_symmetry.space_group_name_H-M   'P 1'
#
loop_
_entity.id
_entity.type
_entity.pdbx_description
1 polymer ?
#
loop_
_entity_poly.entity_id
_entity_poly.type
_entity_poly.pdbx_seq_one_letter_code
_entity_poly.pdbx_strand_id
1 'polypeptide(L)' 'MDFSQLSQEQFKQLVHGIVDDRLRDLLGDPDLGLQLGSGLHARLKESLASTERLSGEDIADQLGLRW' A
#
# COMPACT_ATOMS: atom_id res chain seq x y z
N MET A 1 27.09 -7.25 -10.69
CA MET A 1 26.29 -8.48 -10.78
C MET A 1 26.53 -9.05 -12.17
N ASP A 2 27.07 -10.26 -12.27
CA ASP A 2 27.25 -10.92 -13.57
C ASP A 2 25.92 -11.57 -13.97
N PHE A 3 25.16 -10.89 -14.84
CA PHE A 3 23.83 -11.34 -15.29
C PHE A 3 23.86 -12.69 -16.00
N SER A 4 25.04 -13.09 -16.47
CA SER A 4 25.30 -14.36 -17.16
C SER A 4 25.17 -15.59 -16.24
N GLN A 5 25.16 -15.39 -14.92
CA GLN A 5 25.11 -16.46 -13.91
C GLN A 5 23.68 -16.70 -13.37
N LEU A 6 22.69 -15.96 -13.86
CA LEU A 6 21.31 -16.10 -13.39
C LEU A 6 20.70 -17.39 -13.95
N SER A 7 20.07 -18.17 -13.07
CA SER A 7 19.18 -19.24 -13.52
C SER A 7 17.96 -18.66 -14.23
N GLN A 8 17.27 -19.47 -15.03
CA GLN A 8 16.08 -19.02 -15.74
C GLN A 8 14.99 -18.50 -14.78
N GLU A 9 14.87 -19.07 -13.59
CA GLU A 9 13.95 -18.60 -12.56
C GLU A 9 14.37 -17.26 -11.96
N GLN A 10 15.66 -17.10 -11.65
CA GLN A 10 16.20 -15.84 -11.12
C GLN A 10 16.08 -14.71 -12.15
N PHE A 11 16.27 -15.01 -13.43
CA PHE A 11 16.06 -14.07 -14.51
C PHE A 11 14.58 -13.65 -14.63
N LYS A 12 13.65 -14.61 -14.55
CA LYS A 12 12.21 -14.30 -14.55
C LYS A 12 11.82 -13.42 -13.36
N GLN A 13 12.34 -13.71 -12.17
CA GLN A 13 12.09 -12.92 -10.96
C GLN A 13 12.62 -11.49 -11.11
N LEU A 14 13.81 -11.31 -11.68
CA LEU A 14 14.38 -10.00 -11.95
C LEU A 14 13.50 -9.19 -12.93
N VAL A 15 13.06 -9.82 -14.03
CA VAL A 15 12.20 -9.16 -15.01
C VAL A 15 10.85 -8.79 -14.39
N HIS A 16 10.27 -9.66 -13.58
CA HIS A 16 9.03 -9.36 -12.85
C HIS A 16 9.19 -8.16 -11.91
N GLY A 17 10.24 -8.13 -11.10
CA GLY A 17 10.50 -7.00 -10.20
C GLY A 17 10.67 -5.67 -10.94
N ILE A 18 11.41 -5.67 -12.06
CA ILE A 18 11.58 -4.47 -12.89
C ILE A 18 10.24 -4.01 -13.47
N VAL A 19 9.39 -4.93 -13.93
CA VAL A 19 8.06 -4.59 -14.47
C VAL A 19 7.15 -4.04 -13.37
N ASP A 20 7.13 -4.66 -12.19
CA ASP A 20 6.33 -4.20 -11.06
C ASP A 20 6.76 -2.81 -10.58
N ASP A 21 8.07 -2.56 -10.47
CA ASP A 21 8.61 -1.24 -10.12
C ASP A 21 8.19 -0.18 -11.15
N ARG A 22 8.27 -0.51 -12.45
CA ARG A 22 7.86 0.41 -13.53
C ARG A 22 6.36 0.62 -13.57
N LEU A 23 5.56 -0.41 -13.26
CA LEU A 23 4.12 -0.28 -13.14
C LEU A 23 3.74 0.58 -11.94
N ARG A 24 4.43 0.43 -10.81
CA ARG A 24 4.22 1.25 -9.61
C ARG A 24 4.56 2.72 -9.86
N ASP A 25 5.66 2.98 -10.56
CA ASP A 25 6.05 4.33 -10.97
C ASP A 25 5.06 4.96 -11.96
N LEU A 26 4.54 4.18 -12.92
CA LEU A 26 3.66 4.67 -13.99
C LEU A 26 2.21 4.84 -13.55
N LEU A 27 1.69 3.92 -12.75
CA LEU A 27 0.30 3.94 -12.30
C LEU A 27 0.09 4.92 -11.14
N GLY A 28 1.14 5.25 -10.39
CA GLY A 28 1.05 6.16 -9.25
C GLY A 28 0.17 5.61 -8.13
N ASP A 29 -0.31 6.50 -7.25
CA ASP A 29 -1.31 6.12 -6.25
C ASP A 29 -2.66 5.88 -6.97
N PRO A 30 -3.20 4.65 -6.97
CA PRO A 30 -4.44 4.32 -7.67
C PRO A 30 -5.64 5.11 -7.12
N ASP A 31 -5.53 5.64 -5.89
CA ASP A 31 -6.58 6.42 -5.24
C ASP A 31 -6.44 7.93 -5.49
N LEU A 32 -5.41 8.37 -6.24
CA LEU A 32 -5.11 9.77 -6.47
C LEU A 32 -6.21 10.46 -7.31
N GLY A 33 -6.97 11.34 -6.66
CA GLY A 33 -8.08 12.07 -7.28
C GLY A 33 -9.44 11.38 -7.17
N LEU A 34 -9.52 10.20 -6.53
CA LEU A 34 -10.79 9.59 -6.20
C LEU A 34 -11.46 10.35 -5.04
N GLN A 35 -12.75 10.64 -5.20
CA GLN A 35 -13.56 11.17 -4.10
C GLN A 35 -13.95 10.04 -3.15
N LEU A 36 -13.83 10.30 -1.85
CA LEU A 36 -14.36 9.39 -0.84
C LEU A 36 -15.86 9.19 -1.06
N GLY A 37 -16.29 7.93 -1.12
CA GLY A 37 -17.71 7.59 -1.23
C GLY A 37 -18.51 8.23 -0.09
N SER A 38 -19.74 8.66 -0.38
CA SER A 38 -20.60 9.39 0.56
C SER A 38 -20.82 8.65 1.90
N GLY A 39 -20.90 7.32 1.87
CA GLY A 39 -21.00 6.49 3.08
C GLY A 39 -19.72 6.50 3.93
N LEU A 40 -18.55 6.51 3.30
CA LEU A 40 -17.27 6.62 4.01
C LEU A 40 -17.10 8.02 4.62
N HIS A 41 -17.49 9.06 3.89
CA HIS A 41 -17.47 10.43 4.39
C HIS A 41 -18.36 10.62 5.63
N ALA A 42 -19.56 10.03 5.64
CA ALA A 42 -20.45 10.05 6.81
C ALA A 42 -19.83 9.36 8.03
N ARG A 43 -19.25 8.16 7.86
CA ARG A 43 -18.57 7.42 8.93
C ARG A 43 -17.34 8.15 9.44
N LEU A 44 -16.58 8.80 8.56
CA LEU A 44 -15.41 9.59 8.95
C LEU A 44 -15.82 10.80 9.80
N LYS A 45 -16.91 11.47 9.41
CA LYS A 45 -17.46 12.61 10.16
C LYS A 45 -17.96 12.20 11.55
N GLU A 46 -18.62 11.04 11.65
CA GLU A 46 -19.02 10.46 12.93
C GLU A 46 -17.81 10.10 13.80
N SER A 47 -16.80 9.44 13.22
CA SER A 47 -15.56 9.10 13.91
C SER A 47 -14.80 10.33 14.41
N LEU A 48 -14.71 11.40 13.61
CA LEU A 48 -14.06 12.66 14.01
C LEU A 48 -14.86 13.44 15.06
N ALA A 49 -16.18 13.28 15.11
CA ALA A 49 -17.02 13.86 16.14
C ALA A 49 -16.96 13.07 17.46
N SER A 50 -16.45 11.83 17.44
CA SER A 50 -16.23 11.03 18.63
C SER A 50 -15.03 11.56 19.44
N THR A 51 -15.17 11.54 20.77
CA THR A 51 -14.09 11.90 21.70
C THR A 51 -13.14 10.72 21.96
N GLU A 52 -13.54 9.52 21.57
CA GLU A 52 -12.74 8.31 21.71
C GLU A 52 -11.59 8.33 20.72
N ARG A 53 -10.36 8.23 21.24
CA ARG A 53 -9.13 8.19 20.42
C ARG A 53 -8.41 6.89 20.70
N LEU A 54 -7.96 6.25 19.63
CA LEU A 54 -7.11 5.07 19.68
C LEU A 54 -5.69 5.48 19.28
N SER A 55 -4.68 4.94 19.94
CA SER A 55 -3.29 5.16 19.52
C SER A 55 -3.04 4.45 18.19
N GLY A 56 -2.21 5.05 17.34
CA GLY A 56 -1.75 4.41 16.11
C GLY A 56 -0.98 3.13 16.38
N GLU A 57 -0.21 3.09 17.49
CA GLU A 57 0.54 1.90 17.94
C GLU A 57 -0.40 0.74 18.30
N ASP A 58 -1.46 1.01 19.08
CA ASP A 58 -2.45 -0.01 19.47
C ASP A 58 -3.14 -0.62 18.24
N ILE A 59 -3.42 0.19 17.22
CA ILE A 59 -4.03 -0.27 15.97
C ILE A 59 -3.01 -1.06 15.13
N ALA A 60 -1.75 -0.64 15.09
CA ALA A 60 -0.69 -1.35 14.37
C ALA A 60 -0.51 -2.77 14.92
N ASP A 61 -0.45 -2.89 16.25
CA ASP A 61 -0.32 -4.16 16.95
C ASP A 61 -1.53 -5.08 16.71
N GLN A 62 -2.75 -4.53 16.73
CA GLN A 62 -3.97 -5.29 16.41
C GLN A 62 -4.00 -5.80 14.97
N LEU A 63 -3.48 -5.02 14.02
CA LEU A 63 -3.45 -5.36 12.61
C LEU A 63 -2.21 -6.17 12.21
N GLY A 64 -1.28 -6.44 13.13
CA GLY A 64 -0.03 -7.13 12.86
C GLY A 64 0.90 -6.35 11.92
N LEU A 65 0.73 -5.03 11.86
CA LEU A 65 1.55 -4.12 11.06
C LEU A 65 2.74 -3.66 11.90
N ARG A 66 3.94 -3.63 11.30
CA ARG A 66 5.11 -3.03 11.95
C ARG A 66 5.16 -1.55 11.57
N TRP A 67 4.99 -0.68 12.56
CA TRP A 67 5.09 0.79 12.42
C TRP A 67 6.54 1.24 12.65
#